data_AF-A0A3C0NYI2-F1
#
_entry.id   AF-A0A3C0NYI2-F1
#
_cell.length_a   1.000
_cell.length_b   1.000
_cell.length_c   1.000
_cell.angle_alpha   90.00
_cell.angle_beta   90.00
_cell.angle_gamma   90.00
#
_symmetry.space_group_name_H-M   'P 1'
#
loop_
_entity.id
_entity.type
_entity.pdbx_description
1 polymer ?
#
loop_
_entity_poly.entity_id
_entity_poly.type
_entity_poly.pdbx_seq_one_letter_code
_entity_poly.pdbx_strand_id
1 'polypeptide(L)'
;RHIPDAPEGQEKDFSEIIARAKECSAPKDLKAGTLTVGYSREELLALGGKAAAAFRSKSLRKIVVMMGTDSPKKANSYFTDFAKLLPEDTLILTAGSIKYRFINEDLGTVDDIPRILDAGSAADANDIMEFLIGLQNGMNINDLTLLPVYYNLAWDDPKSITIILNLLYLGLKNLHIGPTKLDFLSTGISEVLDGYFLLEGISDSPDTDIADSFGTRGDSVTTDMIVGDIVAQYPELVPVMLSMGLHCLGCGVSQMETLKEACEVHGLDPYDVVEVLNDELNHPADEDEDF
;
A
#
# COMPACT_ATOMS: atom_id res chain seq x y z
N ARG A 1 -21.21 34.24 3.87
CA ARG A 1 -20.58 35.31 3.07
C ARG A 1 -19.16 34.87 2.72
N HIS A 2 -18.54 35.44 1.69
CA HIS A 2 -17.13 35.18 1.37
C HIS A 2 -16.21 35.93 2.34
N ILE A 3 -15.14 35.29 2.82
CA ILE A 3 -14.08 35.93 3.60
C ILE A 3 -12.95 36.27 2.63
N PRO A 4 -12.69 37.56 2.35
CA PRO A 4 -11.66 37.94 1.39
C PRO A 4 -10.27 37.57 1.89
N ASP A 5 -9.30 37.55 0.97
CA ASP A 5 -7.90 37.44 1.36
C ASP A 5 -7.46 38.64 2.18
N ALA A 6 -6.58 38.36 3.14
CA ALA A 6 -5.99 39.41 3.96
C ALA A 6 -4.96 40.20 3.14
N PRO A 7 -4.80 41.50 3.41
CA PRO A 7 -3.63 42.24 2.92
C PRO A 7 -2.33 41.54 3.35
N GLU A 8 -1.26 41.76 2.58
CA GLU A 8 0.06 41.21 2.89
C GLU A 8 0.50 41.56 4.32
N GLY A 9 0.97 40.56 5.07
CA GLY A 9 1.38 40.70 6.46
C GLY A 9 0.23 40.82 7.48
N GLN A 10 -1.03 40.64 7.04
CA GLN A 10 -2.20 40.63 7.94
C GLN A 10 -2.89 39.26 7.93
N GLU A 11 -3.70 39.01 8.96
CA GLU A 11 -4.53 37.81 9.07
C GLU A 11 -5.93 38.03 8.47
N LYS A 12 -6.60 36.95 8.08
CA LYS A 12 -8.00 37.01 7.62
C LYS A 12 -8.91 37.41 8.78
N ASP A 13 -9.88 38.27 8.51
CA ASP A 13 -10.89 38.66 9.50
C ASP A 13 -12.01 37.61 9.59
N PHE A 14 -12.01 36.84 10.68
CA PHE A 14 -13.04 35.85 11.00
C PHE A 14 -14.11 36.37 12.00
N SER A 15 -14.13 37.68 12.31
CA SER A 15 -15.03 38.25 13.32
C SER A 15 -16.52 37.99 13.03
N GLU A 16 -16.93 38.07 11.77
CA GLU A 16 -18.33 37.81 11.36
C GLU A 16 -18.75 36.36 11.62
N ILE A 17 -17.91 35.37 11.26
CA ILE A 17 -18.24 33.95 11.46
C ILE A 17 -18.25 33.59 12.95
N ILE A 18 -17.36 34.20 13.75
CA ILE A 18 -17.35 34.03 15.21
C ILE A 18 -18.63 34.60 15.84
N ALA A 19 -19.05 35.80 15.42
CA ALA A 19 -20.30 36.41 15.90
C ALA A 19 -21.51 35.54 15.55
N ARG A 20 -21.56 35.03 14.32
CA ARG A 20 -22.62 34.13 13.88
C ARG A 20 -22.64 32.81 14.65
N ALA A 21 -21.48 32.22 14.94
CA ALA A 21 -21.37 30.96 15.69
C ALA A 21 -21.96 31.07 17.11
N LYS A 22 -21.85 32.23 17.76
CA LYS A 22 -22.42 32.48 19.10
C LYS A 22 -23.96 32.49 19.13
N GLU A 23 -24.60 32.71 17.99
CA GLU A 23 -26.07 32.67 17.85
C GLU A 23 -26.59 31.27 17.47
N CYS A 24 -25.70 30.37 17.08
CA CYS A 24 -26.06 29.01 16.70
C CYS A 24 -26.22 28.12 17.95
N SER A 25 -27.07 27.10 17.83
CA SER A 25 -27.09 26.01 18.81
C SER A 25 -25.81 25.18 18.69
N ALA A 26 -25.42 24.52 19.80
CA ALA A 26 -24.31 23.59 19.78
C ALA A 26 -24.54 22.46 18.75
N PRO A 27 -23.48 21.92 18.15
CA PRO A 27 -23.59 20.77 17.25
C PRO A 27 -24.32 19.60 17.93
N LYS A 28 -25.08 18.84 17.14
CA LYS A 28 -25.66 17.58 17.60
C LYS A 28 -24.62 16.48 17.43
N ASP A 29 -24.38 15.73 18.49
CA ASP A 29 -23.49 14.57 18.43
C ASP A 29 -24.02 13.54 17.43
N LEU A 30 -23.15 13.13 16.50
CA LEU A 30 -23.47 12.10 15.50
C LEU A 30 -22.94 10.72 15.91
N LYS A 31 -21.72 10.69 16.48
CA LYS A 31 -21.05 9.48 16.97
C LYS A 31 -20.08 9.87 18.09
N ALA A 32 -20.09 9.11 19.18
CA ALA A 32 -19.09 9.23 20.24
C ALA A 32 -17.92 8.27 19.99
N GLY A 33 -16.71 8.67 20.36
CA GLY A 33 -15.51 7.85 20.25
C GLY A 33 -14.24 8.69 20.17
N THR A 34 -13.11 7.99 20.16
CA THR A 34 -11.79 8.55 19.92
C THR A 34 -11.16 7.81 18.75
N LEU A 35 -10.35 8.52 17.97
CA LEU A 35 -9.64 7.96 16.84
C LEU A 35 -8.18 8.40 16.93
N THR A 36 -7.27 7.44 16.86
CA THR A 36 -5.83 7.73 16.75
C THR A 36 -5.52 8.05 15.29
N VAL A 37 -5.01 9.26 15.05
CA VAL A 37 -4.69 9.78 13.71
C VAL A 37 -3.41 10.59 13.75
N GLY A 38 -2.87 10.90 12.57
CA GLY A 38 -1.84 11.95 12.41
C GLY A 38 -0.46 11.49 12.86
N TYR A 39 0.00 10.35 12.34
CA TYR A 39 1.39 9.95 12.51
C TYR A 39 2.26 10.96 11.75
N SER A 40 3.11 11.65 12.51
CA SER A 40 4.09 12.55 11.94
C SER A 40 5.09 11.79 11.07
N ARG A 41 5.78 12.52 10.19
CA ARG A 41 6.88 11.97 9.38
C ARG A 41 7.89 11.17 10.20
N GLU A 42 8.30 11.68 11.37
CA GLU A 42 9.29 11.01 12.23
C GLU A 42 8.74 9.69 12.81
N GLU A 43 7.47 9.66 13.20
CA GLU A 43 6.81 8.45 13.69
C GLU A 43 6.65 7.40 12.58
N LEU A 44 6.25 7.82 11.38
CA LEU A 44 6.14 6.92 10.23
C LEU A 44 7.48 6.30 9.85
N LEU A 45 8.56 7.08 9.84
CA LEU A 45 9.91 6.56 9.59
C LEU A 45 10.33 5.50 10.64
N ALA A 46 10.05 5.77 11.92
CA ALA A 46 10.34 4.83 13.00
C ALA A 46 9.50 3.54 12.91
N LEU A 47 8.22 3.66 12.52
CA LEU A 47 7.34 2.53 12.29
C LEU A 47 7.77 1.67 11.08
N GLY A 48 8.36 2.27 10.05
CA GLY A 48 8.90 1.52 8.91
C GLY A 48 9.96 0.49 9.33
N GLY A 49 10.85 0.86 10.26
CA GLY A 49 11.84 -0.07 10.83
C GLY A 49 11.21 -1.19 11.67
N LYS A 50 10.14 -0.89 12.41
CA LYS A 50 9.37 -1.92 13.15
C LYS A 50 8.63 -2.86 12.20
N ALA A 51 8.03 -2.33 11.14
CA ALA A 51 7.37 -3.15 10.12
C ALA A 51 8.35 -4.10 9.45
N ALA A 52 9.61 -3.70 9.20
CA ALA A 52 10.64 -4.59 8.70
C ALA A 52 10.90 -5.80 9.63
N ALA A 53 10.87 -5.58 10.96
CA ALA A 53 10.97 -6.68 11.92
C ALA A 53 9.74 -7.60 11.88
N ALA A 54 8.53 -7.04 11.73
CA ALA A 54 7.29 -7.79 11.59
C ALA A 54 7.25 -8.65 10.30
N PHE A 55 7.86 -8.16 9.21
CA PHE A 55 8.07 -8.96 8.01
C PHE A 55 9.02 -10.13 8.26
N ARG A 56 10.15 -9.91 8.93
CA ARG A 56 11.10 -10.97 9.29
C ARG A 56 10.47 -12.03 10.21
N SER A 57 9.70 -11.60 11.20
CA SER A 57 8.99 -12.50 12.12
C SER A 57 7.75 -13.15 11.50
N LYS A 58 7.42 -12.83 10.24
CA LYS A 58 6.27 -13.34 9.47
C LYS A 58 4.90 -12.96 10.06
N SER A 59 4.86 -12.06 11.04
CA SER A 59 3.63 -11.51 11.63
C SER A 59 2.96 -10.48 10.70
N LEU A 60 3.72 -9.89 9.78
CA LEU A 60 3.24 -8.99 8.74
C LEU A 60 3.53 -9.60 7.37
N ARG A 61 2.49 -9.80 6.54
CA ARG A 61 2.63 -10.34 5.18
C ARG A 61 2.71 -9.27 4.11
N LYS A 62 2.04 -8.14 4.31
CA LYS A 62 1.88 -7.12 3.26
C LYS A 62 1.44 -5.78 3.83
N ILE A 63 1.89 -4.71 3.19
CA ILE A 63 1.40 -3.36 3.41
C ILE A 63 0.49 -2.95 2.27
N VAL A 64 -0.60 -2.27 2.61
CA VAL A 64 -1.58 -1.76 1.66
C VAL A 64 -1.56 -0.24 1.71
N VAL A 65 -1.09 0.39 0.64
CA VAL A 65 -1.16 1.85 0.50
C VAL A 65 -2.55 2.18 -0.06
N MET A 66 -3.44 2.60 0.84
CA MET A 66 -4.81 3.03 0.51
C MET A 66 -4.93 4.54 0.65
N MET A 67 -4.66 5.30 -0.41
CA MET A 67 -4.61 6.76 -0.35
C MET A 67 -5.32 7.43 -1.53
N GLY A 68 -5.57 8.73 -1.38
CA GLY A 68 -6.19 9.58 -2.39
C GLY A 68 -7.49 10.21 -1.91
N THR A 69 -8.41 10.45 -2.84
CA THR A 69 -9.61 11.27 -2.58
C THR A 69 -10.89 10.46 -2.60
N ASP A 70 -11.72 10.64 -1.58
CA ASP A 70 -13.07 10.09 -1.54
C ASP A 70 -14.03 10.87 -2.46
N SER A 71 -15.08 10.19 -2.90
CA SER A 71 -16.19 10.75 -3.67
C SER A 71 -17.52 10.19 -3.15
N PRO A 72 -18.66 10.87 -3.35
CA PRO A 72 -19.97 10.37 -2.94
C PRO A 72 -20.48 9.20 -3.80
N LYS A 73 -19.73 8.75 -4.81
CA LYS A 73 -20.13 7.64 -5.70
C LYS A 73 -20.28 6.36 -4.88
N LYS A 74 -21.32 5.57 -5.18
CA LYS A 74 -21.55 4.27 -4.51
C LYS A 74 -20.35 3.34 -4.64
N ALA A 75 -19.67 3.38 -5.79
CA ALA A 75 -18.49 2.55 -6.05
C ALA A 75 -17.34 2.77 -5.05
N ASN A 76 -17.25 3.92 -4.38
CA ASN A 76 -16.28 4.13 -3.30
C ASN A 76 -16.54 3.25 -2.05
N SER A 77 -17.69 2.56 -1.94
CA SER A 77 -17.88 1.56 -0.87
C SER A 77 -16.89 0.41 -0.98
N TYR A 78 -16.36 0.16 -2.18
CA TYR A 78 -15.27 -0.79 -2.42
C TYR A 78 -14.15 -0.65 -1.38
N PHE A 79 -13.69 0.57 -1.07
CA PHE A 79 -12.57 0.78 -0.15
C PHE A 79 -12.92 0.45 1.31
N THR A 80 -14.19 0.60 1.70
CA THR A 80 -14.68 0.16 3.01
C THR A 80 -14.67 -1.37 3.10
N ASP A 81 -15.22 -2.02 2.06
CA ASP A 81 -15.35 -3.48 2.03
C ASP A 81 -13.98 -4.15 1.89
N PHE A 82 -13.10 -3.61 1.04
CA PHE A 82 -11.71 -4.05 0.89
C PHE A 82 -10.96 -3.99 2.22
N ALA A 83 -11.03 -2.86 2.94
CA ALA A 83 -10.34 -2.73 4.23
C ALA A 83 -10.80 -3.75 5.29
N LYS A 84 -12.09 -4.17 5.24
CA LYS A 84 -12.65 -5.18 6.15
C LYS A 84 -12.24 -6.60 5.79
N LEU A 85 -11.99 -6.86 4.51
CA LEU A 85 -11.58 -8.16 4.00
C LEU A 85 -10.07 -8.39 4.12
N LEU A 86 -9.30 -7.35 4.40
CA LEU A 86 -7.85 -7.47 4.53
C LEU A 86 -7.45 -8.45 5.65
N PRO A 87 -6.57 -9.43 5.35
CA PRO A 87 -6.03 -10.36 6.35
C PRO A 87 -5.47 -9.65 7.58
N GLU A 88 -5.61 -10.24 8.77
CA GLU A 88 -5.21 -9.60 10.02
C GLU A 88 -3.71 -9.27 10.11
N ASP A 89 -2.87 -9.94 9.31
CA ASP A 89 -1.43 -9.74 9.18
C ASP A 89 -1.06 -8.71 8.09
N THR A 90 -1.88 -7.66 7.90
CA THR A 90 -1.60 -6.54 7.00
C THR A 90 -1.68 -5.18 7.68
N LEU A 91 -0.87 -4.21 7.22
CA LEU A 91 -1.01 -2.80 7.60
C LEU A 91 -1.59 -1.97 6.45
N ILE A 92 -2.36 -0.93 6.78
CA ILE A 92 -2.86 0.09 5.85
C ILE A 92 -2.09 1.40 6.09
N LEU A 93 -1.45 1.93 5.04
CA LEU A 93 -0.94 3.30 5.01
C LEU A 93 -1.93 4.18 4.24
N THR A 94 -2.35 5.29 4.84
CA THR A 94 -3.34 6.17 4.20
C THR A 94 -2.99 7.65 4.28
N ALA A 95 -3.39 8.39 3.24
CA ALA A 95 -3.33 9.83 3.14
C ALA A 95 -4.51 10.32 2.29
N GLY A 96 -5.05 11.50 2.61
CA GLY A 96 -6.17 12.09 1.89
C GLY A 96 -7.55 11.65 2.38
N SER A 97 -8.60 12.12 1.72
CA SER A 97 -9.98 11.94 2.21
C SER A 97 -10.51 10.52 2.09
N ILE A 98 -9.87 9.64 1.30
CA ILE A 98 -10.31 8.24 1.19
C ILE A 98 -10.32 7.51 2.53
N LYS A 99 -9.44 7.92 3.46
CA LYS A 99 -9.37 7.35 4.81
C LYS A 99 -10.73 7.29 5.50
N TYR A 100 -11.63 8.24 5.26
CA TYR A 100 -12.92 8.29 5.94
C TYR A 100 -13.82 7.09 5.63
N ARG A 101 -13.49 6.31 4.59
CA ARG A 101 -14.15 5.04 4.25
C ARG A 101 -13.85 3.91 5.23
N PHE A 102 -12.71 3.94 5.90
CA PHE A 102 -12.25 2.80 6.71
C PHE A 102 -11.56 3.21 8.02
N ILE A 103 -11.23 4.48 8.25
CA ILE A 103 -10.46 4.90 9.43
C ILE A 103 -11.21 4.67 10.75
N ASN A 104 -12.53 4.52 10.72
CA ASN A 104 -13.34 4.22 11.89
C ASN A 104 -13.51 2.71 12.16
N GLU A 105 -12.95 1.86 11.31
CA GLU A 105 -13.00 0.41 11.48
C GLU A 105 -11.96 -0.02 12.52
N ASP A 106 -12.36 -0.92 13.43
CA ASP A 106 -11.46 -1.49 14.42
C ASP A 106 -10.74 -2.69 13.81
N LEU A 107 -9.62 -2.42 13.14
CA LEU A 107 -8.83 -3.45 12.49
C LEU A 107 -7.80 -4.10 13.42
N GLY A 108 -7.55 -3.54 14.61
CA GLY A 108 -6.56 -4.04 15.56
C GLY A 108 -5.11 -3.64 15.25
N THR A 109 -4.17 -4.48 15.67
CA THR A 109 -2.72 -4.24 15.60
C THR A 109 -1.97 -5.47 15.08
N VAL A 110 -0.81 -5.27 14.46
CA VAL A 110 0.19 -6.32 14.16
C VAL A 110 1.46 -5.97 14.93
N ASP A 111 1.94 -6.84 15.82
CA ASP A 111 3.12 -6.58 16.67
C ASP A 111 3.11 -5.19 17.35
N ASP A 112 1.97 -4.84 17.98
CA ASP A 112 1.69 -3.54 18.61
C ASP A 112 1.67 -2.33 17.64
N ILE A 113 1.80 -2.55 16.33
CA ILE A 113 1.62 -1.52 15.30
C ILE A 113 0.14 -1.43 14.92
N PRO A 114 -0.52 -0.28 15.05
CA PRO A 114 -1.89 -0.10 14.58
C PRO A 114 -2.02 -0.43 13.10
N ARG A 115 -3.04 -1.23 12.73
CA ARG A 115 -3.25 -1.64 11.33
C ARG A 115 -3.65 -0.52 10.39
N ILE A 116 -3.99 0.67 10.91
CA ILE A 116 -4.23 1.87 10.10
C ILE A 116 -3.25 2.95 10.55
N LEU A 117 -2.36 3.33 9.64
CA LEU A 117 -1.39 4.40 9.82
C LEU A 117 -1.78 5.58 8.92
N ASP A 118 -2.32 6.62 9.55
CA ASP A 118 -2.79 7.83 8.89
C ASP A 118 -1.70 8.92 8.85
N ALA A 119 -1.18 9.18 7.64
CA ALA A 119 -0.19 10.23 7.38
C ALA A 119 -0.83 11.64 7.30
N GLY A 120 -2.15 11.75 7.18
CA GLY A 120 -2.84 13.04 7.14
C GLY A 120 -3.49 13.36 5.80
N SER A 121 -3.38 14.61 5.37
CA SER A 121 -4.02 15.12 4.17
C SER A 121 -3.41 14.53 2.89
N ALA A 122 -4.00 14.84 1.73
CA ALA A 122 -3.45 14.40 0.44
C ALA A 122 -2.02 14.96 0.19
N ALA A 123 -1.66 16.09 0.80
CA ALA A 123 -0.31 16.66 0.69
C ALA A 123 0.73 15.83 1.46
N ASP A 124 0.28 15.07 2.47
CA ASP A 124 1.12 14.25 3.35
C ASP A 124 1.34 12.84 2.77
N ALA A 125 0.87 12.58 1.53
CA ALA A 125 1.17 11.34 0.80
C ALA A 125 2.68 11.11 0.61
N ASN A 126 3.49 12.17 0.65
CA ASN A 126 4.95 12.05 0.63
C ASN A 126 5.51 11.43 1.92
N ASP A 127 4.84 11.56 3.06
CA ASP A 127 5.31 10.96 4.31
C ASP A 127 5.11 9.44 4.31
N ILE A 128 4.19 8.91 3.49
CA ILE A 128 4.11 7.47 3.22
C ILE A 128 5.39 6.98 2.54
N MET A 129 6.03 7.79 1.70
CA MET A 129 7.31 7.41 1.08
C MET A 129 8.43 7.29 2.11
N GLU A 130 8.42 8.11 3.16
CA GLU A 130 9.39 8.03 4.25
C GLU A 130 9.24 6.73 5.04
N PHE A 131 7.98 6.30 5.28
CA PHE A 131 7.72 4.96 5.81
C PHE A 131 8.32 3.87 4.90
N LEU A 132 8.07 3.94 3.59
CA LEU A 132 8.55 2.93 2.63
C LEU A 132 10.09 2.90 2.55
N ILE A 133 10.76 4.05 2.63
CA ILE A 133 12.23 4.14 2.71
C ILE A 133 12.73 3.53 4.02
N GLY A 134 12.06 3.80 5.14
CA GLY A 134 12.37 3.18 6.43
C GLY A 134 12.26 1.65 6.38
N LEU A 135 11.19 1.15 5.77
CA LEU A 135 10.97 -0.27 5.53
C LEU A 135 12.05 -0.87 4.63
N GLN A 136 12.35 -0.24 3.50
CA GLN A 136 13.39 -0.63 2.56
C GLN A 136 14.75 -0.80 3.25
N ASN A 137 15.17 0.21 4.01
CA ASN A 137 16.41 0.17 4.77
C ASN A 137 16.38 -0.94 5.82
N GLY A 138 15.26 -1.08 6.53
CA GLY A 138 15.06 -2.12 7.54
C GLY A 138 15.09 -3.53 6.96
N MET A 139 14.65 -3.73 5.71
CA MET A 139 14.67 -5.01 5.00
C MET A 139 15.95 -5.23 4.17
N ASN A 140 16.87 -4.28 4.14
CA ASN A 140 18.08 -4.33 3.30
C ASN A 140 17.78 -4.53 1.79
N ILE A 141 16.70 -3.91 1.32
CA ILE A 141 16.28 -3.94 -0.09
C ILE A 141 16.81 -2.67 -0.78
N ASN A 142 17.38 -2.77 -1.98
CA ASN A 142 17.92 -1.60 -2.70
C ASN A 142 16.96 -1.03 -3.76
N ASP A 143 15.77 -1.63 -3.91
CA ASP A 143 14.74 -1.24 -4.88
C ASP A 143 13.36 -1.21 -4.21
N LEU A 144 12.73 -0.02 -4.17
CA LEU A 144 11.41 0.17 -3.55
C LEU A 144 10.30 -0.67 -4.22
N THR A 145 10.47 -1.06 -5.48
CA THR A 145 9.48 -1.86 -6.22
C THR A 145 9.42 -3.31 -5.75
N LEU A 146 10.43 -3.76 -5.00
CA LEU A 146 10.49 -5.10 -4.42
C LEU A 146 9.84 -5.18 -3.04
N LEU A 147 9.38 -4.05 -2.50
CA LEU A 147 8.71 -4.05 -1.21
C LEU A 147 7.37 -4.80 -1.29
N PRO A 148 6.97 -5.48 -0.21
CA PRO A 148 5.66 -6.14 -0.03
C PRO A 148 4.50 -5.14 0.06
N VAL A 149 4.27 -4.35 -0.98
CA VAL A 149 3.30 -3.25 -0.96
C VAL A 149 2.29 -3.40 -2.08
N TYR A 150 1.01 -3.37 -1.70
CA TYR A 150 -0.12 -3.26 -2.61
C TYR A 150 -0.62 -1.81 -2.64
N TYR A 151 -0.68 -1.20 -3.83
CA TYR A 151 -1.14 0.17 -3.99
C TYR A 151 -2.60 0.17 -4.46
N ASN A 152 -3.52 0.59 -3.58
CA ASN A 152 -4.95 0.70 -3.86
C ASN A 152 -5.39 2.17 -3.77
N LEU A 153 -5.38 2.86 -4.91
CA LEU A 153 -5.43 4.32 -4.99
C LEU A 153 -6.82 4.80 -5.40
N ALA A 154 -7.41 5.66 -4.57
CA ALA A 154 -8.67 6.31 -4.87
C ALA A 154 -8.45 7.66 -5.57
N TRP A 155 -9.26 7.97 -6.58
CA TRP A 155 -9.21 9.27 -7.24
C TRP A 155 -10.60 9.84 -7.53
N ASP A 156 -10.67 11.18 -7.52
CA ASP A 156 -11.85 11.95 -7.90
C ASP A 156 -11.46 13.35 -8.42
N ASP A 157 -10.40 13.94 -7.86
CA ASP A 157 -9.93 15.27 -8.23
C ASP A 157 -8.45 15.30 -8.71
N PRO A 158 -7.97 16.42 -9.31
CA PRO A 158 -6.62 16.53 -9.84
C PRO A 158 -5.48 16.35 -8.81
N LYS A 159 -5.72 16.53 -7.52
CA LYS A 159 -4.68 16.32 -6.49
C LYS A 159 -4.33 14.84 -6.40
N SER A 160 -5.31 13.95 -6.49
CA SER A 160 -5.04 12.50 -6.55
C SER A 160 -4.24 12.12 -7.79
N ILE A 161 -4.42 12.83 -8.90
CA ILE A 161 -3.59 12.63 -10.10
C ILE A 161 -2.13 13.01 -9.84
N THR A 162 -1.86 14.09 -9.09
CA THR A 162 -0.47 14.45 -8.74
C THR A 162 0.20 13.40 -7.85
N ILE A 163 -0.57 12.74 -6.96
CA ILE A 163 -0.07 11.63 -6.14
C ILE A 163 0.28 10.43 -7.03
N ILE A 164 -0.62 10.05 -7.94
CA ILE A 164 -0.38 8.93 -8.88
C ILE A 164 0.87 9.20 -9.73
N LEU A 165 1.02 10.42 -10.28
CA LEU A 165 2.19 10.81 -11.05
C LEU A 165 3.48 10.74 -10.23
N ASN A 166 3.44 11.07 -8.94
CA ASN A 166 4.60 10.96 -8.06
C ASN A 166 5.02 9.49 -7.85
N LEU A 167 4.05 8.58 -7.66
CA LEU A 167 4.33 7.14 -7.56
C LEU A 167 4.94 6.59 -8.85
N LEU A 168 4.39 6.98 -10.01
CA LEU A 168 4.93 6.61 -11.32
C LEU A 168 6.36 7.17 -11.51
N TYR A 169 6.61 8.41 -11.09
CA TYR A 169 7.94 9.02 -11.14
C TYR A 169 8.97 8.24 -10.30
N LEU A 170 8.55 7.73 -9.15
CA LEU A 170 9.37 6.88 -8.27
C LEU A 170 9.55 5.46 -8.80
N GLY A 171 8.95 5.12 -9.95
CA GLY A 171 9.06 3.81 -10.58
C GLY A 171 8.21 2.73 -9.91
N LEU A 172 7.31 3.09 -9.00
CA LEU A 172 6.43 2.14 -8.35
C LEU A 172 5.48 1.50 -9.35
N LYS A 173 5.27 0.20 -9.17
CA LYS A 173 4.47 -0.64 -10.06
C LYS A 173 3.28 -1.23 -9.32
N ASN A 174 2.40 -1.89 -10.07
CA ASN A 174 1.23 -2.60 -9.53
C ASN A 174 0.25 -1.64 -8.83
N LEU A 175 -0.04 -0.55 -9.53
CA LEU A 175 -0.87 0.54 -9.03
C LEU A 175 -2.33 0.30 -9.42
N HIS A 176 -3.18 -0.02 -8.45
CA HIS A 176 -4.59 -0.25 -8.68
C HIS A 176 -5.36 1.04 -8.43
N ILE A 177 -6.09 1.53 -9.42
CA ILE A 177 -6.74 2.83 -9.39
C ILE A 177 -8.25 2.68 -9.50
N GLY A 178 -8.97 3.41 -8.65
CA GLY A 178 -10.42 3.34 -8.62
C GLY A 178 -11.13 4.57 -8.03
N PRO A 179 -12.46 4.57 -8.02
CA PRO A 179 -13.31 3.46 -8.49
C PRO A 179 -13.60 3.47 -10.00
N THR A 180 -13.22 4.53 -10.70
CA THR A 180 -13.44 4.67 -12.15
C THR A 180 -12.10 4.66 -12.88
N LYS A 181 -12.10 4.26 -14.15
CA LYS A 181 -10.93 4.41 -15.01
C LYS A 181 -10.57 5.89 -15.17
N LEU A 182 -9.31 6.18 -15.44
CA LEU A 182 -8.83 7.51 -15.74
C LEU A 182 -9.28 7.91 -17.16
N ASP A 183 -10.55 8.30 -17.32
CA ASP A 183 -11.21 8.54 -18.62
C ASP A 183 -10.59 9.67 -19.46
N PHE A 184 -9.68 10.45 -18.89
CA PHE A 184 -8.91 11.47 -19.60
C PHE A 184 -7.67 10.91 -20.32
N LEU A 185 -7.28 9.66 -20.04
CA LEU A 185 -6.21 8.97 -20.75
C LEU A 185 -6.74 8.41 -22.06
N SER A 186 -6.01 8.68 -23.15
CA SER A 186 -6.27 7.99 -24.41
C SER A 186 -5.82 6.54 -24.32
N THR A 187 -6.41 5.66 -25.15
CA THR A 187 -6.04 4.23 -25.19
C THR A 187 -4.54 4.01 -25.29
N GLY A 188 -3.85 4.74 -26.18
CA GLY A 188 -2.39 4.59 -26.34
C GLY A 188 -1.58 5.08 -25.14
N ILE A 189 -2.09 6.03 -24.35
CA ILE A 189 -1.43 6.43 -23.10
C ILE A 189 -1.69 5.39 -22.01
N SER A 190 -2.91 4.87 -21.90
CA SER A 190 -3.22 3.76 -20.99
C SER A 190 -2.32 2.57 -21.27
N GLU A 191 -2.23 2.10 -22.51
CA GLU A 191 -1.36 0.97 -22.88
C GLU A 191 0.11 1.17 -22.50
N VAL A 192 0.63 2.39 -22.60
CA VAL A 192 1.99 2.72 -22.16
C VAL A 192 2.10 2.65 -20.64
N LEU A 193 1.16 3.24 -19.90
CA LEU A 193 1.19 3.22 -18.44
C LEU A 193 1.02 1.78 -17.90
N ASP A 194 0.11 1.01 -18.48
CA ASP A 194 -0.13 -0.38 -18.16
C ASP A 194 1.15 -1.20 -18.41
N GLY A 195 1.79 -1.02 -19.58
CA GLY A 195 2.99 -1.77 -19.96
C GLY A 195 4.24 -1.47 -19.13
N TYR A 196 4.42 -0.22 -18.66
CA TYR A 196 5.60 0.16 -17.87
C TYR A 196 5.40 0.04 -16.35
N PHE A 197 4.19 0.35 -15.87
CA PHE A 197 3.92 0.53 -14.45
C PHE A 197 2.88 -0.45 -13.88
N LEU A 198 2.28 -1.31 -14.72
CA LEU A 198 1.17 -2.19 -14.30
C LEU A 198 0.08 -1.36 -13.62
N LEU A 199 -0.34 -0.31 -14.33
CA LEU A 199 -1.38 0.62 -13.87
C LEU A 199 -2.75 0.01 -14.15
N GLU A 200 -3.34 -0.66 -13.17
CA GLU A 200 -4.59 -1.39 -13.36
C GLU A 200 -5.77 -0.67 -12.70
N GLY A 201 -6.97 -0.93 -13.20
CA GLY A 201 -8.19 -0.52 -12.50
C GLY A 201 -8.48 -1.52 -11.39
N ILE A 202 -9.01 -1.04 -10.25
CA ILE A 202 -9.63 -1.96 -9.29
C ILE A 202 -10.77 -2.73 -9.96
N SER A 203 -11.07 -3.95 -9.49
CA SER A 203 -12.27 -4.63 -9.95
C SER A 203 -13.53 -4.07 -9.26
N ASP A 204 -14.69 -4.49 -9.74
CA ASP A 204 -15.97 -4.19 -9.08
C ASP A 204 -16.18 -5.03 -7.79
N SER A 205 -15.22 -5.89 -7.42
CA SER A 205 -15.33 -6.91 -6.36
C SER A 205 -14.10 -6.87 -5.44
N PRO A 206 -14.21 -6.25 -4.25
CA PRO A 206 -13.16 -6.30 -3.23
C PRO A 206 -12.68 -7.72 -2.91
N ASP A 207 -13.60 -8.69 -2.84
CA ASP A 207 -13.26 -10.10 -2.60
C ASP A 207 -12.34 -10.68 -3.68
N THR A 208 -12.55 -10.29 -4.95
CA THR A 208 -11.71 -10.72 -6.06
C THR A 208 -10.31 -10.12 -5.93
N ASP A 209 -10.22 -8.81 -5.70
CA ASP A 209 -8.92 -8.14 -5.57
C ASP A 209 -8.14 -8.67 -4.36
N ILE A 210 -8.83 -9.00 -3.26
CA ILE A 210 -8.24 -9.66 -2.09
C ILE A 210 -7.74 -11.06 -2.44
N ALA A 211 -8.57 -11.89 -3.09
CA ALA A 211 -8.18 -13.24 -3.47
C ALA A 211 -6.97 -13.25 -4.41
N ASP A 212 -6.99 -12.40 -5.44
CA ASP A 212 -5.96 -12.33 -6.47
C ASP A 212 -4.64 -11.76 -5.91
N SER A 213 -4.72 -10.77 -5.02
CA SER A 213 -3.54 -10.02 -4.59
C SER A 213 -2.97 -10.47 -3.24
N PHE A 214 -3.74 -11.16 -2.41
CA PHE A 214 -3.32 -11.58 -1.06
C PHE A 214 -3.33 -13.10 -0.89
N GLY A 215 -4.04 -13.83 -1.76
CA GLY A 215 -4.12 -15.29 -1.78
C GLY A 215 -4.61 -15.92 -0.47
N THR A 216 -4.69 -17.25 -0.46
CA THR A 216 -4.58 -18.02 0.78
C THR A 216 -3.10 -18.29 0.99
N ARG A 217 -2.47 -17.75 2.04
CA ARG A 217 -1.07 -18.09 2.39
C ARG A 217 -0.99 -19.61 2.52
N GLY A 218 -0.38 -20.27 1.56
CA GLY A 218 -0.10 -21.70 1.61
C GLY A 218 1.10 -21.95 2.52
N ASP A 219 1.27 -23.20 2.93
CA ASP A 219 2.42 -23.60 3.76
C ASP A 219 3.70 -23.80 2.92
N SER A 220 3.61 -23.68 1.58
CA SER A 220 4.71 -23.96 0.66
C SER A 220 4.59 -23.28 -0.70
N VAL A 221 5.73 -22.86 -1.26
CA VAL A 221 5.94 -22.55 -2.67
C VAL A 221 6.05 -23.84 -3.49
N THR A 222 5.52 -23.84 -4.71
CA THR A 222 5.68 -24.95 -5.67
C THR A 222 6.22 -24.46 -7.02
N THR A 223 6.74 -25.38 -7.83
CA THR A 223 7.36 -25.07 -9.13
C THR A 223 6.40 -24.46 -10.14
N ASP A 224 5.11 -24.74 -10.00
CA ASP A 224 4.06 -24.33 -10.94
C ASP A 224 3.44 -22.98 -10.56
N MET A 225 3.82 -22.42 -9.41
CA MET A 225 3.37 -21.08 -9.02
C MET A 225 3.96 -20.03 -9.97
N ILE A 226 3.15 -19.02 -10.30
CA ILE A 226 3.61 -17.86 -11.06
C ILE A 226 4.57 -17.06 -10.18
N VAL A 227 5.68 -16.61 -10.76
CA VAL A 227 6.70 -15.82 -10.04
C VAL A 227 6.09 -14.56 -9.44
N GLY A 228 5.20 -13.88 -10.17
CA GLY A 228 4.46 -12.73 -9.65
C GLY A 228 3.58 -13.09 -8.44
N ASP A 229 2.94 -14.25 -8.45
CA ASP A 229 2.15 -14.73 -7.32
C ASP A 229 3.03 -15.07 -6.11
N ILE A 230 4.22 -15.64 -6.32
CA ILE A 230 5.18 -15.91 -5.23
C ILE A 230 5.64 -14.59 -4.61
N VAL A 231 6.03 -13.61 -5.45
CA VAL A 231 6.44 -12.28 -4.96
C VAL A 231 5.29 -11.59 -4.23
N ALA A 232 4.05 -11.76 -4.70
CA ALA A 232 2.89 -11.20 -4.05
C ALA A 232 2.54 -11.91 -2.74
N GLN A 233 2.62 -13.24 -2.68
CA GLN A 233 2.16 -14.03 -1.52
C GLN A 233 3.25 -14.22 -0.45
N TYR A 234 4.51 -14.29 -0.87
CA TYR A 234 5.69 -14.56 -0.03
C TYR A 234 6.81 -13.55 -0.32
N PRO A 235 6.57 -12.25 -0.12
CA PRO A 235 7.57 -11.23 -0.41
C PRO A 235 8.85 -11.35 0.43
N GLU A 236 8.80 -12.04 1.58
CA GLU A 236 9.97 -12.41 2.38
C GLU A 236 10.98 -13.29 1.60
N LEU A 237 10.53 -13.97 0.55
CA LEU A 237 11.36 -14.83 -0.28
C LEU A 237 12.07 -14.06 -1.40
N VAL A 238 11.70 -12.80 -1.67
CA VAL A 238 12.31 -11.99 -2.73
C VAL A 238 13.84 -11.88 -2.58
N PRO A 239 14.41 -11.57 -1.39
CA PRO A 239 15.86 -11.55 -1.22
C PRO A 239 16.53 -12.90 -1.52
N VAL A 240 15.90 -14.01 -1.14
CA VAL A 240 16.40 -15.36 -1.41
C VAL A 240 16.39 -15.63 -2.91
N MET A 241 15.26 -15.38 -3.59
CA MET A 241 15.14 -15.52 -5.05
C MET A 241 16.21 -14.70 -5.79
N LEU A 242 16.48 -13.47 -5.36
CA LEU A 242 17.55 -12.64 -5.92
C LEU A 242 18.93 -13.25 -5.70
N SER A 243 19.22 -13.77 -4.51
CA SER A 243 20.50 -14.42 -4.20
C SER A 243 20.76 -15.69 -5.05
N MET A 244 19.68 -16.34 -5.48
CA MET A 244 19.71 -17.53 -6.34
C MET A 244 19.86 -17.19 -7.83
N GLY A 245 19.91 -15.90 -8.20
CA GLY A 245 20.14 -15.45 -9.58
C GLY A 245 18.87 -15.11 -10.36
N LEU A 246 17.69 -15.13 -9.72
CA LEU A 246 16.43 -14.68 -10.31
C LEU A 246 16.33 -13.15 -10.24
N HIS A 247 17.24 -12.40 -10.86
CA HIS A 247 17.29 -10.94 -10.75
C HIS A 247 16.17 -10.19 -11.51
N CYS A 248 15.40 -10.90 -12.32
CA CYS A 248 14.42 -10.30 -13.22
C CYS A 248 13.04 -10.06 -12.57
N LEU A 249 12.84 -10.31 -11.27
CA LEU A 249 11.52 -10.29 -10.60
C LEU A 249 10.70 -9.02 -10.89
N GLY A 250 11.32 -7.86 -11.11
CA GLY A 250 10.61 -6.61 -11.44
C GLY A 250 10.19 -6.44 -12.90
N CYS A 251 10.51 -7.38 -13.80
CA CYS A 251 10.17 -7.34 -15.23
C CYS A 251 8.76 -7.91 -15.46
N GLY A 252 7.90 -7.18 -16.18
CA GLY A 252 6.52 -7.60 -16.44
C GLY A 252 6.40 -8.98 -17.13
N VAL A 253 7.42 -9.42 -17.87
CA VAL A 253 7.46 -10.76 -18.48
C VAL A 253 7.69 -11.84 -17.41
N SER A 254 8.68 -11.63 -16.53
CA SER A 254 9.00 -12.60 -15.48
C SER A 254 7.84 -12.81 -14.49
N GLN A 255 7.01 -11.78 -14.29
CA GLN A 255 5.87 -11.83 -13.38
C GLN A 255 4.72 -12.70 -13.91
N MET A 256 4.77 -13.12 -15.18
CA MET A 256 3.76 -13.97 -15.82
C MET A 256 4.25 -15.40 -16.08
N GLU A 257 5.50 -15.71 -15.75
CA GLU A 257 6.11 -17.03 -15.91
C GLU A 257 5.96 -17.85 -14.62
N THR A 258 5.88 -19.17 -14.77
CA THR A 258 6.00 -20.08 -13.61
C THR A 258 7.41 -20.04 -13.03
N LEU A 259 7.56 -20.35 -11.74
CA LEU A 259 8.87 -20.47 -11.10
C LEU A 259 9.76 -21.45 -11.85
N LYS A 260 9.18 -22.54 -12.36
CA LYS A 260 9.88 -23.51 -13.21
C LYS A 260 10.43 -22.89 -14.48
N GLU A 261 9.62 -22.17 -15.24
CA GLU A 261 10.05 -21.50 -16.49
C GLU A 261 11.15 -20.47 -16.20
N ALA A 262 11.02 -19.70 -15.11
CA ALA A 262 12.05 -18.77 -14.68
C ALA A 262 13.37 -19.49 -14.32
N CYS A 263 13.31 -20.63 -13.62
CA CYS A 263 14.49 -21.43 -13.32
C CYS A 263 15.15 -21.99 -14.58
N GLU A 264 14.36 -22.44 -15.56
CA GLU A 264 14.86 -22.96 -16.84
C GLU A 264 15.64 -21.91 -17.64
N VAL A 265 15.15 -20.67 -17.70
CA VAL A 265 15.84 -19.54 -18.36
C VAL A 265 17.19 -19.23 -17.70
N HIS A 266 17.27 -19.42 -16.39
CA HIS A 266 18.45 -19.11 -15.57
C HIS A 266 19.37 -20.31 -15.31
N GLY A 267 19.03 -21.50 -15.83
CA GLY A 267 19.83 -22.73 -15.66
C GLY A 267 19.85 -23.25 -14.22
N LEU A 268 18.81 -22.97 -13.45
CA LEU A 268 18.62 -23.42 -12.07
C LEU A 268 17.75 -24.69 -12.04
N ASP A 269 17.98 -25.59 -11.09
CA ASP A 269 17.04 -26.69 -10.84
C ASP A 269 15.83 -26.15 -10.07
N PRO A 270 14.60 -26.21 -10.62
CA PRO A 270 13.41 -25.68 -9.96
C PRO A 270 13.08 -26.39 -8.64
N TYR A 271 13.51 -27.64 -8.43
CA TYR A 271 13.28 -28.34 -7.17
C TYR A 271 14.24 -27.88 -6.08
N ASP A 272 15.51 -27.64 -6.40
CA ASP A 272 16.48 -27.04 -5.47
C ASP A 272 16.02 -25.63 -5.07
N VAL A 273 15.49 -24.85 -6.02
CA VAL A 273 14.94 -23.52 -5.74
C VAL A 273 13.76 -23.61 -4.79
N VAL A 274 12.78 -24.46 -5.08
CA VAL A 274 11.62 -24.65 -4.20
C VAL A 274 12.01 -25.16 -2.82
N GLU A 275 13.03 -26.01 -2.71
CA GLU A 275 13.55 -26.48 -1.42
C GLU A 275 14.10 -25.31 -0.59
N VAL A 276 14.99 -24.49 -1.16
CA VAL A 276 15.54 -23.32 -0.45
C VAL A 276 14.46 -22.30 -0.09
N LEU A 277 13.52 -22.03 -1.02
CA LEU A 277 12.42 -21.10 -0.76
C LEU A 277 11.50 -21.60 0.36
N ASN A 278 11.21 -22.91 0.39
CA ASN A 278 10.39 -23.49 1.45
C ASN A 278 11.14 -23.66 2.77
N ASP A 279 12.45 -23.89 2.73
CA ASP A 279 13.29 -23.89 3.92
C ASP A 279 13.28 -22.50 4.56
N GLU A 280 13.53 -21.43 3.81
CA GLU A 280 13.40 -20.06 4.32
C GLU A 280 11.97 -19.76 4.82
N LEU A 281 10.95 -20.22 4.07
CA LEU A 281 9.54 -20.02 4.44
C LEU A 281 9.18 -20.72 5.75
N ASN A 282 9.82 -21.83 6.11
CA ASN A 282 9.51 -22.62 7.31
C ASN A 282 10.54 -22.48 8.45
N HIS A 283 11.77 -22.11 8.12
CA HIS A 283 12.95 -22.02 8.97
C HIS A 283 13.76 -20.77 8.57
N PRO A 284 13.25 -19.56 8.87
CA PRO A 284 13.94 -18.33 8.49
C PRO A 284 15.29 -18.28 9.20
N ALA A 285 16.33 -17.84 8.48
CA ALA A 285 17.69 -17.77 8.99
C ALA A 285 17.84 -16.66 10.05
N ASP A 286 17.29 -16.86 11.25
CA ASP A 286 17.45 -15.99 12.42
C ASP A 286 17.18 -16.72 13.77
N GLU A 287 16.97 -18.05 13.79
CA GLU A 287 16.72 -18.75 15.08
C GLU A 287 17.96 -19.13 15.90
N ASP A 288 19.19 -19.16 15.37
CA ASP A 288 20.34 -19.63 16.16
C ASP A 288 21.71 -19.10 15.67
N GLU A 289 22.08 -17.83 15.93
CA GLU A 289 23.51 -17.44 16.03
C GLU A 289 23.72 -16.26 17.01
N ASP A 290 23.52 -16.50 18.30
CA ASP A 290 24.23 -15.76 19.36
C ASP A 290 24.77 -16.77 20.39
N PHE A 291 26.02 -17.21 20.17
CA PHE A 291 26.91 -17.82 21.17
C PHE A 291 27.93 -16.78 21.67
#